data_AF-A0A3D4HMZ4-F1
#
_entry.id   AF-A0A3D4HMZ4-F1
#
_cell.length_a   1.000
_cell.length_b   1.000
_cell.length_c   1.000
_cell.angle_alpha   90.00
_cell.angle_beta   90.00
_cell.angle_gamma   90.00
#
_symmetry.space_group_name_H-M   'P 1'
#
loop_
_entity.id
_entity.type
_entity.pdbx_description
1 polymer ?
#
loop_
_entity_poly.entity_id
_entity_poly.type
_entity_poly.pdbx_seq_one_letter_code
_entity_poly.pdbx_strand_id
1 'polypeptide(L)'
;MLDFCRSDDELASILAHELVHTDRKHGLIQSSRNQRLSLGALAVTIATGGAGAAPILANLAQVAIMNSYSKDLEREADTRGLDMLFQSGYEPSGAVTVMERLQEEELKRPYVDPGVYAGHPKTRERVQSLVGIIREKGWPLERKRALRLLRTGTDERNGTIVLNIDGKTVWKAPAVEGAAELLEKASLSLDRHLQMETSPYDVAVHEVQGAKVLRVGLGVIVSGKDLIPGMPSLEEFRENILAALNRARSIHPVADYHR
;
A
#
# COMPACT_ATOMS: atom_id res chain seq x y z
N MET A 1 4.49 -17.11 -2.56
CA MET A 1 5.03 -15.84 -2.04
C MET A 1 5.60 -14.99 -3.18
N LEU A 2 6.60 -15.48 -3.93
CA LEU A 2 7.17 -14.72 -5.06
C LEU A 2 6.14 -14.36 -6.14
N ASP A 3 5.23 -15.27 -6.47
CA ASP A 3 4.15 -14.99 -7.43
C ASP A 3 3.04 -14.07 -6.88
N PHE A 4 3.04 -13.83 -5.56
CA PHE A 4 2.04 -13.00 -4.87
C PHE A 4 2.48 -11.54 -4.72
N CYS A 5 3.76 -11.33 -4.41
CA CYS A 5 4.37 -10.00 -4.32
C CYS A 5 4.55 -9.41 -5.72
N ARG A 6 4.29 -8.10 -5.86
CA ARG A 6 4.40 -7.36 -7.12
C ARG A 6 5.62 -6.44 -7.16
N SER A 7 6.35 -6.34 -6.06
CA SER A 7 7.57 -5.55 -5.94
C SER A 7 8.51 -6.07 -4.87
N ASP A 8 9.74 -5.59 -4.93
CA ASP A 8 10.76 -5.87 -3.94
C ASP A 8 10.39 -5.26 -2.57
N ASP A 9 9.68 -4.13 -2.54
CA ASP A 9 9.19 -3.50 -1.29
C ASP A 9 8.17 -4.37 -0.57
N GLU A 10 7.24 -4.99 -1.31
CA GLU A 10 6.27 -5.92 -0.73
C GLU A 10 6.93 -7.21 -0.22
N LEU A 11 7.89 -7.74 -0.98
CA LEU A 11 8.65 -8.92 -0.55
C LEU A 11 9.49 -8.62 0.69
N ALA A 12 10.22 -7.49 0.69
CA ALA A 12 10.98 -7.03 1.83
C ALA A 12 10.10 -6.86 3.06
N SER A 13 8.86 -6.40 2.89
CA SER A 13 7.91 -6.22 3.99
C SER A 13 7.54 -7.54 4.67
N ILE A 14 7.29 -8.59 3.89
CA ILE A 14 7.06 -9.94 4.44
C ILE A 14 8.31 -10.43 5.17
N LEU A 15 9.48 -10.30 4.54
CA LEU A 15 10.74 -10.78 5.14
C LEU A 15 11.09 -10.04 6.44
N ALA A 16 10.87 -8.73 6.50
CA ALA A 16 11.09 -7.93 7.70
C ALA A 16 10.17 -8.39 8.84
N HIS A 17 8.89 -8.65 8.54
CA HIS A 17 7.93 -9.17 9.50
C HIS A 17 8.38 -10.54 10.07
N GLU A 18 8.73 -11.50 9.20
CA GLU A 18 9.20 -12.82 9.62
C GLU A 18 10.53 -12.79 10.39
N LEU A 19 11.42 -11.87 10.02
CA LEU A 19 12.68 -11.68 10.75
C LEU A 19 12.41 -11.21 12.18
N VAL A 20 11.45 -10.31 12.38
CA VAL A 20 11.08 -9.86 13.74
C VAL A 20 10.50 -11.03 14.54
N HIS A 21 9.64 -11.87 13.96
CA HIS A 21 9.15 -13.07 14.66
C HIS A 21 10.31 -13.96 15.15
N THR A 22 11.34 -14.11 14.32
CA THR A 22 12.53 -14.91 14.64
C THR A 22 13.40 -14.24 15.70
N ASP A 23 13.76 -12.97 15.51
CA ASP A 23 14.59 -12.17 16.43
C ASP A 23 13.98 -12.09 17.84
N ARG A 24 12.67 -11.86 17.89
CA ARG A 24 11.90 -11.72 19.13
C ARG A 24 11.42 -13.05 19.70
N LYS A 25 11.77 -14.17 19.06
CA LYS A 25 11.42 -15.53 19.50
C LYS A 25 9.93 -15.72 19.72
N HIS A 26 9.10 -15.09 18.89
CA HIS A 26 7.63 -15.09 19.04
C HIS A 26 7.07 -16.52 19.09
N GLY A 27 7.61 -17.46 18.30
CA GLY A 27 7.20 -18.86 18.36
C GLY A 27 7.47 -19.54 19.71
N LEU A 28 8.62 -19.26 20.34
CA LEU A 28 8.93 -19.80 21.67
C LEU A 28 8.06 -19.16 22.76
N ILE A 29 7.81 -17.84 22.64
CA ILE A 29 6.93 -17.11 23.55
C ILE A 29 5.51 -17.67 23.47
N GLN A 30 4.98 -17.84 22.26
CA GLN A 30 3.63 -18.38 22.04
C GLN A 30 3.53 -19.82 22.55
N SER A 31 4.53 -20.67 22.26
CA SER A 31 4.58 -22.04 22.77
C SER A 31 4.56 -22.10 24.30
N SER A 32 5.40 -21.29 24.97
CA SER A 32 5.43 -21.25 26.44
C SER A 32 4.10 -20.73 27.03
N ARG A 33 3.49 -19.71 26.42
CA ARG A 33 2.19 -19.18 26.83
C ARG A 33 1.09 -20.24 26.69
N ASN A 34 1.06 -20.95 25.57
CA ASN A 34 0.09 -22.03 25.31
C ASN A 34 0.23 -23.16 26.34
N GLN A 35 1.46 -23.58 26.65
CA GLN A 35 1.70 -24.61 27.66
C GLN A 35 1.17 -24.21 29.04
N ARG A 36 1.42 -22.96 29.47
CA ARG A 36 0.91 -22.45 30.76
C ARG A 36 -0.62 -22.42 30.80
N LEU A 37 -1.26 -21.99 29.71
CA LEU A 37 -2.71 -21.95 29.63
C LEU A 37 -3.33 -23.35 29.68
N SER A 38 -2.76 -24.31 28.94
CA SER A 38 -3.22 -25.70 28.95
C SER A 38 -3.09 -26.35 30.34
N LEU A 39 -2.00 -26.08 31.06
CA LEU A 39 -1.84 -26.55 32.45
C LEU A 39 -2.88 -25.90 33.39
N GLY A 40 -3.17 -24.61 33.20
CA GLY A 40 -4.22 -23.92 33.96
C GLY A 40 -5.61 -24.50 33.71
N ALA A 41 -5.96 -24.75 32.44
CA ALA A 41 -7.23 -25.37 32.06
C ALA A 41 -7.39 -26.79 32.62
N LEU A 42 -6.31 -27.57 32.65
CA LEU A 42 -6.28 -28.90 33.27
C LEU A 42 -6.50 -28.81 34.79
N ALA A 43 -5.83 -27.87 35.47
CA ALA A 43 -5.99 -27.68 36.92
C ALA A 43 -7.44 -27.31 37.28
N VAL A 44 -8.09 -26.42 36.50
CA VAL A 44 -9.51 -26.11 36.66
C VAL A 44 -10.37 -27.36 36.48
N THR A 45 -10.11 -28.13 35.43
CA THR A 45 -10.86 -29.37 35.14
C THR A 45 -10.77 -30.37 36.30
N ILE A 46 -9.57 -30.56 36.86
CA ILE A 46 -9.35 -31.44 38.03
C ILE A 46 -10.09 -30.89 39.25
N ALA A 47 -9.96 -29.59 39.54
CA ALA A 47 -10.57 -28.96 40.71
C ALA A 47 -12.11 -29.00 40.68
N THR A 48 -12.72 -28.98 39.50
CA THR A 48 -14.19 -29.03 39.34
C THR A 48 -14.71 -30.45 39.05
N GLY A 49 -13.84 -31.46 39.05
CA GLY A 49 -14.19 -32.84 38.69
C GLY A 49 -14.76 -32.98 37.27
N GLY A 50 -14.43 -32.05 36.37
CA GLY A 50 -15.00 -31.99 35.01
C GLY A 50 -16.50 -31.67 34.93
N ALA A 51 -17.16 -31.32 36.05
CA ALA A 51 -18.60 -31.09 36.09
C ALA A 51 -18.98 -29.62 35.83
N GLY A 52 -20.19 -29.43 35.28
CA GLY A 52 -20.79 -28.10 35.08
C GLY A 52 -20.15 -27.29 33.96
N ALA A 53 -20.39 -25.98 33.95
CA ALA A 53 -19.93 -25.07 32.90
C ALA A 53 -18.45 -24.65 33.02
N ALA A 54 -17.78 -24.95 34.13
CA ALA A 54 -16.45 -24.44 34.43
C ALA A 54 -15.36 -24.87 33.42
N PRO A 55 -15.29 -26.14 32.95
CA PRO A 55 -14.33 -26.53 31.91
C PRO A 55 -14.60 -25.82 30.57
N ILE A 56 -15.86 -25.61 30.20
CA ILE A 56 -16.25 -24.91 28.97
C ILE A 56 -15.80 -23.44 29.03
N LEU A 57 -16.07 -22.77 30.16
CA LEU A 57 -15.64 -21.38 30.38
C LEU A 57 -14.12 -21.24 30.39
N ALA A 58 -13.40 -22.20 30.98
CA ALA A 58 -11.94 -22.23 30.97
C ALA A 58 -11.38 -22.35 29.54
N ASN A 59 -11.98 -23.20 28.71
CA ASN A 59 -11.59 -23.33 27.30
C ASN A 59 -11.84 -22.04 26.51
N LEU A 60 -13.02 -21.42 26.68
CA LEU A 60 -13.32 -20.15 26.02
C LEU A 60 -12.36 -19.03 26.45
N ALA A 61 -12.04 -18.95 27.74
CA ALA A 61 -11.06 -18.00 28.26
C ALA A 61 -9.66 -18.26 27.69
N GLN A 62 -9.23 -19.52 27.60
CA GLN A 62 -7.96 -19.90 26.99
C GLN A 62 -7.87 -19.43 25.54
N VAL A 63 -8.89 -19.67 24.72
CA VAL A 63 -8.93 -19.22 23.32
C VAL A 63 -8.84 -17.70 23.24
N ALA A 64 -9.60 -16.98 24.06
CA ALA A 64 -9.58 -15.52 24.07
C ALA A 64 -8.18 -14.96 24.44
N ILE A 65 -7.52 -15.55 25.45
CA ILE A 65 -6.18 -15.14 25.87
C ILE A 65 -5.15 -15.46 24.78
N MET A 66 -5.21 -16.65 24.17
CA MET A 66 -4.32 -17.03 23.07
C MET A 66 -4.46 -16.09 21.87
N ASN A 67 -5.69 -15.69 21.53
CA ASN A 67 -5.95 -14.72 20.48
C ASN A 67 -5.37 -13.34 20.83
N SER A 68 -5.50 -12.90 22.08
CA SER A 68 -4.85 -11.66 22.53
C SER A 68 -3.35 -11.77 22.32
N TYR A 69 -2.72 -12.82 22.87
CA TYR A 69 -1.28 -13.08 22.76
C TYR A 69 -0.76 -13.08 21.34
N SER A 70 -1.50 -13.67 20.40
CA SER A 70 -1.15 -13.58 18.98
C SER A 70 -1.16 -12.12 18.53
N LYS A 71 -2.23 -11.36 18.78
CA LYS A 71 -2.31 -9.94 18.38
C LYS A 71 -1.17 -9.06 18.91
N ASP A 72 -0.70 -9.25 20.15
CA ASP A 72 0.46 -8.47 20.64
C ASP A 72 1.77 -8.80 19.90
N LEU A 73 2.02 -10.07 19.60
CA LEU A 73 3.22 -10.48 18.85
C LEU A 73 3.19 -9.95 17.41
N GLU A 74 2.02 -9.98 16.77
CA GLU A 74 1.79 -9.42 15.44
C GLU A 74 2.02 -7.92 15.38
N ARG A 75 1.50 -7.19 16.38
CA ARG A 75 1.70 -5.75 16.49
C ARG A 75 3.17 -5.40 16.66
N GLU A 76 3.92 -6.19 17.45
CA GLU A 76 5.36 -6.00 17.59
C GLU A 76 6.10 -6.29 16.27
N ALA A 77 5.72 -7.36 15.57
CA ALA A 77 6.29 -7.72 14.26
C ALA A 77 6.03 -6.66 13.19
N ASP A 78 4.80 -6.14 13.13
CA ASP A 78 4.42 -5.05 12.21
C ASP A 78 5.18 -3.76 12.51
N THR A 79 5.24 -3.36 13.78
CA THR A 79 5.88 -2.08 14.16
C THR A 79 7.38 -2.12 13.90
N ARG A 80 8.07 -3.18 14.34
CA ARG A 80 9.52 -3.30 14.14
C ARG A 80 9.87 -3.61 12.68
N GLY A 81 9.03 -4.37 11.98
CA GLY A 81 9.21 -4.65 10.56
C GLY A 81 9.15 -3.36 9.74
N LEU A 82 8.20 -2.48 10.03
CA LEU A 82 8.13 -1.14 9.43
C LEU A 82 9.39 -0.30 9.70
N ASP A 83 9.90 -0.30 10.95
CA ASP A 83 11.16 0.36 11.30
C ASP A 83 12.34 -0.18 10.49
N MET A 84 12.42 -1.50 10.33
CA MET A 84 13.46 -2.15 9.54
C MET A 84 13.40 -1.78 8.06
N LEU A 85 12.20 -1.75 7.46
CA LEU A 85 12.02 -1.36 6.06
C LEU A 85 12.53 0.05 5.82
N PHE A 86 12.06 1.00 6.64
CA PHE A 86 12.43 2.40 6.52
C PHE A 86 13.95 2.60 6.66
N GLN A 87 14.57 1.96 7.66
CA GLN A 87 16.02 2.05 7.88
C GLN A 87 16.85 1.40 6.76
N SER A 88 16.27 0.42 6.05
CA SER A 88 16.92 -0.29 4.96
C SER A 88 16.69 0.35 3.59
N GLY A 89 15.95 1.46 3.52
CA GLY A 89 15.64 2.17 2.28
C GLY A 89 14.51 1.56 1.45
N TYR A 90 13.74 0.61 1.99
CA TYR A 90 12.52 0.09 1.38
C TYR A 90 11.31 0.96 1.72
N GLU A 91 10.32 0.98 0.84
CA GLU A 91 9.11 1.76 1.03
C GLU A 91 8.19 1.11 2.09
N PRO A 92 7.92 1.76 3.25
CA PRO A 92 7.02 1.20 4.27
C PRO A 92 5.59 0.96 3.76
N SER A 93 5.19 1.67 2.69
CA SER A 93 3.92 1.44 2.02
C SER A 93 3.81 0.04 1.41
N GLY A 94 4.92 -0.66 1.15
CA GLY A 94 4.93 -2.06 0.72
C GLY A 94 4.26 -3.01 1.72
N ALA A 95 4.39 -2.74 3.02
CA ALA A 95 3.73 -3.53 4.06
C ALA A 95 2.22 -3.32 4.04
N VAL A 96 1.77 -2.10 3.77
CA VAL A 96 0.35 -1.77 3.61
C VAL A 96 -0.20 -2.44 2.36
N THR A 97 0.46 -2.31 1.20
CA THR A 97 -0.06 -2.85 -0.06
C THR A 97 -0.12 -4.37 -0.08
N VAL A 98 0.88 -5.06 0.48
CA VAL A 98 0.84 -6.53 0.56
C VAL A 98 -0.25 -7.02 1.53
N MET A 99 -0.48 -6.29 2.64
CA MET A 99 -1.54 -6.61 3.61
C MET A 99 -2.94 -6.35 3.05
N GLU A 100 -3.13 -5.26 2.33
CA GLU A 100 -4.38 -4.96 1.64
C GLU A 100 -4.65 -6.02 0.55
N ARG A 101 -3.62 -6.53 -0.15
CA ARG A 101 -3.81 -7.65 -1.10
C ARG A 101 -4.18 -8.95 -0.42
N LEU A 102 -3.59 -9.26 0.74
CA LEU A 102 -3.97 -10.42 1.53
C LEU A 102 -5.45 -10.33 1.95
N GLN A 103 -5.91 -9.14 2.37
CA GLN A 103 -7.32 -8.89 2.64
C GLN A 103 -8.21 -9.16 1.41
N GLU A 104 -7.78 -8.74 0.22
CA GLU A 104 -8.52 -8.99 -1.01
C GLU A 104 -8.68 -10.50 -1.29
N GLU A 105 -7.62 -11.28 -1.10
CA GLU A 105 -7.66 -12.73 -1.30
C GLU A 105 -8.52 -13.44 -0.24
N GLU A 106 -8.49 -13.01 1.02
CA GLU A 106 -9.38 -13.50 2.08
C GLU A 106 -10.86 -13.29 1.73
N LEU A 107 -11.20 -12.16 1.10
CA LEU A 107 -12.56 -11.87 0.64
C LEU A 107 -12.99 -12.76 -0.54
N LYS A 108 -12.06 -13.09 -1.45
CA LYS A 108 -12.33 -13.97 -2.60
C LYS A 108 -12.39 -15.45 -2.23
N ARG A 109 -11.61 -15.85 -1.23
CA ARG A 109 -11.50 -17.22 -0.75
C ARG A 109 -11.65 -17.22 0.78
N PRO A 110 -12.87 -17.41 1.30
CA PRO A 110 -13.11 -17.53 2.75
C PRO A 110 -12.38 -18.73 3.40
N TYR A 111 -11.82 -19.63 2.59
CA TYR A 111 -11.00 -20.76 3.01
C TYR A 111 -9.54 -20.51 2.64
N VAL A 112 -8.70 -20.30 3.65
CA VAL A 112 -7.26 -20.05 3.49
C VAL A 112 -6.50 -21.39 3.53
N ASP A 113 -5.66 -21.60 2.52
CA ASP A 113 -4.64 -22.65 2.43
C ASP A 113 -3.69 -22.62 3.65
N PRO A 114 -3.33 -23.75 4.30
CA PRO A 114 -2.59 -23.79 5.58
C PRO A 114 -1.11 -23.33 5.57
N GLY A 115 -0.72 -22.39 4.71
CA GLY A 115 0.64 -21.85 4.62
C GLY A 115 0.96 -20.76 5.66
N VAL A 116 2.06 -20.02 5.41
CA VAL A 116 2.61 -18.91 6.23
C VAL A 116 1.55 -17.90 6.71
N TYR A 117 0.44 -17.77 5.98
CA TYR A 117 -0.61 -16.78 6.23
C TYR A 117 -1.73 -17.24 7.17
N ALA A 118 -1.78 -18.52 7.58
CA ALA A 118 -2.89 -19.07 8.37
C ALA A 118 -2.92 -18.64 9.85
N GLY A 119 -1.83 -18.04 10.35
CA GLY A 119 -1.65 -17.72 11.77
C GLY A 119 -1.96 -16.27 12.18
N HIS A 120 -2.24 -15.38 11.22
CA HIS A 120 -2.23 -13.94 11.49
C HIS A 120 -3.66 -13.35 11.54
N PRO A 121 -4.00 -12.53 12.56
CA PRO A 121 -5.34 -11.98 12.80
C PRO A 121 -5.80 -11.00 11.71
N LYS A 122 -7.12 -10.73 11.69
CA LYS A 122 -7.88 -9.95 10.70
C LYS A 122 -7.06 -8.87 9.99
N THR A 123 -6.74 -9.12 8.72
CA THR A 123 -6.00 -8.22 7.81
C THR A 123 -6.46 -6.76 7.87
N ARG A 124 -7.76 -6.49 8.04
CA ARG A 124 -8.31 -5.13 8.15
C ARG A 124 -7.80 -4.33 9.35
N GLU A 125 -7.70 -4.94 10.52
CA GLU A 125 -7.18 -4.29 11.73
C GLU A 125 -5.70 -3.95 11.54
N ARG A 126 -4.95 -4.87 10.92
CA ARG A 126 -3.52 -4.69 10.64
C ARG A 126 -3.25 -3.58 9.62
N VAL A 127 -4.00 -3.51 8.52
CA VAL A 127 -3.89 -2.40 7.55
C VAL A 127 -4.05 -1.05 8.25
N GLN A 128 -5.07 -0.90 9.09
CA GLN A 128 -5.30 0.35 9.84
C GLN A 128 -4.15 0.66 10.81
N SER A 129 -3.63 -0.36 11.50
CA SER A 129 -2.49 -0.20 12.40
C SER A 129 -1.24 0.23 11.65
N LEU A 130 -0.91 -0.42 10.52
CA LEU A 130 0.26 -0.08 9.69
C LEU A 130 0.17 1.35 9.17
N VAL A 131 -0.98 1.75 8.61
CA VAL A 131 -1.22 3.12 8.15
C VAL A 131 -1.08 4.12 9.30
N GLY A 132 -1.61 3.78 10.49
CA GLY A 132 -1.48 4.61 11.69
C GLY A 132 -0.02 4.81 12.11
N ILE A 133 0.78 3.75 12.14
CA ILE A 133 2.21 3.80 12.51
C ILE A 133 3.00 4.66 11.51
N ILE A 134 2.79 4.45 10.21
CA ILE A 134 3.47 5.22 9.15
C ILE A 134 3.18 6.73 9.31
N ARG A 135 1.93 7.09 9.59
CA ARG A 135 1.53 8.49 9.83
C ARG A 135 2.12 9.07 11.09
N GLU A 136 2.06 8.33 12.20
CA GLU A 136 2.63 8.76 13.49
C GLU A 136 4.11 9.07 13.35
N LYS A 137 4.84 8.27 12.55
CA LYS A 137 6.26 8.48 12.27
C LYS A 137 6.54 9.56 11.23
N GLY A 138 5.51 10.15 10.61
CA GLY A 138 5.66 11.17 9.57
C GLY A 138 6.27 10.65 8.27
N TRP A 139 6.16 9.34 8.01
CA TRP A 139 6.70 8.73 6.79
C TRP A 139 5.71 8.88 5.62
N PRO A 140 6.21 9.00 4.38
CA PRO A 140 5.34 9.06 3.21
C PRO A 140 4.60 7.74 3.02
N LEU A 141 3.29 7.83 2.74
CA LEU A 141 2.47 6.69 2.34
C LEU A 141 2.22 6.75 0.83
N GLU A 142 3.29 6.51 0.05
CA GLU A 142 3.24 6.56 -1.41
C GLU A 142 3.10 5.15 -1.98
N ARG A 143 1.86 4.69 -2.24
CA ARG A 143 1.62 3.34 -2.79
C ARG A 143 2.16 3.18 -4.21
N LYS A 144 2.28 4.28 -4.95
CA LYS A 144 2.78 4.24 -6.34
C LYS A 144 4.21 3.69 -6.40
N ARG A 145 5.05 4.02 -5.41
CA ARG A 145 6.45 3.58 -5.36
C ARG A 145 6.54 2.10 -5.04
N ALA A 146 5.88 1.69 -3.95
CA ALA A 146 5.80 0.30 -3.56
C ALA A 146 5.25 -0.60 -4.67
N LEU A 147 4.29 -0.14 -5.47
CA LEU A 147 3.72 -0.94 -6.57
C LEU A 147 4.38 -0.72 -7.93
N ARG A 148 5.34 0.19 -8.03
CA ARG A 148 5.98 0.59 -9.30
C ARG A 148 4.97 1.04 -10.37
N LEU A 149 3.93 1.75 -9.94
CA LEU A 149 2.83 2.27 -10.79
C LEU A 149 2.95 3.78 -11.00
N LEU A 150 2.18 4.29 -11.97
CA LEU A 150 2.14 5.71 -12.34
C LEU A 150 3.52 6.25 -12.73
N ARG A 151 4.34 5.41 -13.37
CA ARG A 151 5.67 5.79 -13.86
C ARG A 151 5.51 6.65 -15.09
N THR A 152 5.97 7.90 -15.00
CA THR A 152 5.94 8.81 -16.13
C THR A 152 7.18 8.60 -17.00
N GLY A 153 7.05 8.90 -18.28
CA GLY A 153 8.16 8.86 -19.22
C GLY A 153 7.86 9.67 -20.47
N THR A 154 8.91 10.01 -21.20
CA THR A 154 8.83 10.62 -22.51
C THR A 154 9.48 9.71 -23.53
N ASP A 155 8.93 9.69 -24.75
CA ASP A 155 9.43 8.90 -25.87
C ASP A 155 9.16 9.66 -27.17
N GLU A 156 9.96 9.43 -28.21
CA GLU A 156 9.76 10.06 -29.51
C GLU A 156 9.40 9.00 -30.56
N ARG A 157 8.30 9.22 -31.27
CA ARG A 157 7.77 8.30 -32.28
C ARG A 157 7.32 9.06 -33.51
N ASN A 158 7.95 8.79 -34.65
CA ASN A 158 7.57 9.32 -35.97
C ASN A 158 7.37 10.85 -35.96
N GLY A 159 8.30 11.60 -35.37
CA GLY A 159 8.22 13.07 -35.29
C GLY A 159 7.18 13.62 -34.29
N THR A 160 6.73 12.78 -33.35
CA THR A 160 5.88 13.18 -32.21
C THR A 160 6.52 12.75 -30.91
N ILE A 161 6.66 13.67 -29.96
CA ILE A 161 7.10 13.37 -28.61
C ILE A 161 5.86 13.05 -27.78
N VAL A 162 5.87 11.94 -27.06
CA VAL A 162 4.75 11.47 -26.25
C VAL A 162 5.14 11.42 -24.77
N LEU A 163 4.28 11.96 -23.91
CA LEU A 163 4.32 11.74 -22.47
C LEU A 163 3.44 10.54 -22.18
N ASN A 164 3.97 9.55 -21.48
CA ASN A 164 3.26 8.34 -21.10
C ASN A 164 3.25 8.11 -19.58
N ILE A 165 2.22 7.40 -19.11
CA ILE A 165 2.13 6.87 -17.75
C ILE A 165 1.97 5.35 -17.88
N ASP A 166 2.88 4.59 -17.31
CA ASP A 166 2.94 3.12 -17.43
C ASP A 166 2.82 2.65 -18.90
N GLY A 167 3.52 3.35 -19.81
CA GLY A 167 3.55 3.05 -21.24
C GLY A 167 2.33 3.53 -22.04
N LYS A 168 1.29 4.07 -21.38
CA LYS A 168 0.12 4.65 -22.07
C LYS A 168 0.31 6.14 -22.32
N THR A 169 0.15 6.58 -23.55
CA THR A 169 0.20 8.01 -23.90
C THR A 169 -0.89 8.78 -23.19
N VAL A 170 -0.49 9.84 -22.48
CA VAL A 170 -1.41 10.77 -21.81
C VAL A 170 -1.35 12.18 -22.41
N TRP A 171 -0.23 12.52 -23.06
CA TRP A 171 -0.06 13.78 -23.77
C TRP A 171 0.97 13.66 -24.89
N LYS A 172 0.97 14.61 -25.82
CA LYS A 172 1.87 14.58 -26.97
C LYS A 172 2.13 15.97 -27.54
N ALA A 173 3.28 16.14 -28.18
CA ALA A 173 3.65 17.33 -28.93
C ALA A 173 4.31 16.95 -30.26
N PRO A 174 4.16 17.76 -31.32
CA PRO A 174 5.02 17.67 -32.49
C PRO A 174 6.50 17.79 -32.09
N ALA A 175 7.40 17.04 -32.74
CA ALA A 175 8.84 17.10 -32.48
C ALA A 175 9.45 18.39 -33.07
N VAL A 176 9.20 19.49 -32.39
CA VAL A 176 9.74 20.83 -32.70
C VAL A 176 10.57 21.33 -31.53
N GLU A 177 11.29 22.44 -31.75
CA GLU A 177 12.12 23.07 -30.72
C GLU A 177 11.31 23.37 -29.45
N GLY A 178 11.87 23.04 -28.27
CA GLY A 178 11.24 23.22 -26.97
C GLY A 178 10.22 22.14 -26.56
N ALA A 179 9.71 21.32 -27.49
CA ALA A 179 8.70 20.29 -27.18
C ALA A 179 9.23 19.21 -26.23
N ALA A 180 10.48 18.77 -26.43
CA ALA A 180 11.11 17.75 -25.59
C ALA A 180 11.25 18.23 -24.14
N GLU A 181 11.77 19.45 -23.95
CA GLU A 181 11.97 20.06 -22.64
C GLU A 181 10.63 20.30 -21.92
N LEU A 182 9.59 20.73 -22.64
CA LEU A 182 8.24 20.92 -22.11
C LEU A 182 7.66 19.60 -21.57
N LEU A 183 7.70 18.54 -22.37
CA LEU A 183 7.15 17.23 -21.98
C LEU A 183 7.96 16.59 -20.87
N GLU A 184 9.29 16.75 -20.85
CA GLU A 184 10.15 16.26 -19.78
C GLU A 184 9.86 16.96 -18.45
N LYS A 185 9.74 18.30 -18.44
CA LYS A 185 9.35 19.06 -17.25
C LYS A 185 7.97 18.67 -16.75
N ALA A 186 7.00 18.52 -17.65
CA ALA A 186 5.66 18.07 -17.30
C ALA A 186 5.69 16.64 -16.73
N SER A 187 6.49 15.74 -17.31
CA SER A 187 6.67 14.35 -16.86
C SER A 187 7.25 14.28 -15.45
N LEU A 188 8.29 15.05 -15.16
CA LEU A 188 8.92 15.14 -13.83
C LEU A 188 8.00 15.77 -12.78
N SER A 189 7.27 16.83 -13.16
CA SER A 189 6.29 17.45 -12.25
C SER A 189 5.13 16.51 -11.97
N LEU A 190 4.66 15.78 -12.99
CA LEU A 190 3.59 14.81 -12.83
C LEU A 190 4.03 13.63 -11.96
N ASP A 191 5.24 13.11 -12.16
CA ASP A 191 5.78 12.05 -11.30
C ASP A 191 5.82 12.46 -9.84
N ARG A 192 6.24 13.70 -9.55
CA ARG A 192 6.34 14.20 -8.19
C ARG A 192 4.98 14.33 -7.49
N HIS A 193 3.98 14.84 -8.20
CA HIS A 193 2.72 15.26 -7.56
C HIS A 193 1.58 14.25 -7.71
N LEU A 194 1.62 13.39 -8.74
CA LEU A 194 0.61 12.37 -8.95
C LEU A 194 0.91 11.14 -8.10
N GLN A 195 0.05 10.89 -7.13
CA GLN A 195 0.08 9.76 -6.23
C GLN A 195 -1.17 8.90 -6.44
N MET A 196 -1.12 7.65 -6.01
CA MET A 196 -2.31 6.78 -6.01
C MET A 196 -3.41 7.35 -5.11
N GLU A 197 -3.04 8.15 -4.12
CA GLU A 197 -3.88 8.82 -3.15
C GLU A 197 -4.44 10.17 -3.65
N THR A 198 -3.95 10.69 -4.78
CA THR A 198 -4.39 12.00 -5.33
C THR A 198 -5.89 12.00 -5.63
N SER A 199 -6.65 12.94 -5.06
CA SER A 199 -8.08 13.02 -5.36
C SER A 199 -8.32 13.34 -6.84
N PRO A 200 -9.36 12.78 -7.51
CA PRO A 200 -9.72 13.20 -8.85
C PRO A 200 -9.98 14.71 -8.98
N TYR A 201 -10.42 15.35 -7.89
CA TYR A 201 -10.63 16.80 -7.82
C TYR A 201 -9.32 17.59 -7.75
N ASP A 202 -8.23 16.97 -7.32
CA ASP A 202 -6.90 17.59 -7.24
C ASP A 202 -6.21 17.65 -8.61
N VAL A 203 -6.68 16.88 -9.60
CA VAL A 203 -6.23 16.97 -10.99
C VAL A 203 -7.16 17.94 -11.72
N ALA A 204 -6.74 19.20 -11.83
CA ALA A 204 -7.62 20.26 -12.29
C ALA A 204 -6.92 21.26 -13.22
N VAL A 205 -7.69 21.79 -14.17
CA VAL A 205 -7.29 22.91 -15.01
C VAL A 205 -7.95 24.16 -14.46
N HIS A 206 -7.14 25.12 -14.03
CA HIS A 206 -7.61 26.39 -13.47
C HIS A 206 -7.12 27.57 -14.30
N GLU A 207 -7.88 28.65 -14.30
CA GLU A 207 -7.44 29.91 -14.90
C GLU A 207 -6.69 30.75 -13.87
N VAL A 208 -5.43 31.07 -14.16
CA VAL A 208 -4.54 31.87 -13.31
C VAL A 208 -3.97 32.99 -14.15
N GLN A 209 -4.27 34.25 -13.78
CA GLN A 209 -3.78 35.44 -14.50
C GLN A 209 -4.05 35.38 -16.03
N GLY A 210 -5.25 34.94 -16.41
CA GLY A 210 -5.70 34.85 -17.80
C GLY A 210 -5.11 33.69 -18.61
N ALA A 211 -4.47 32.71 -17.97
CA ALA A 211 -4.04 31.48 -18.62
C ALA A 211 -4.53 30.24 -17.88
N LYS A 212 -4.94 29.23 -18.64
CA LYS A 212 -5.25 27.91 -18.10
C LYS A 212 -3.97 27.24 -17.60
N VAL A 213 -4.01 26.57 -16.47
CA VAL A 213 -2.88 25.87 -15.85
C VAL A 213 -3.38 24.53 -15.35
N LEU A 214 -2.70 23.45 -15.73
CA LEU A 214 -2.97 22.11 -15.21
C LEU A 214 -2.19 21.92 -13.91
N ARG A 215 -2.91 21.56 -12.85
CA ARG A 215 -2.36 21.30 -11.52
C ARG A 215 -2.71 19.89 -11.04
N VAL A 216 -1.85 19.36 -10.20
CA VAL A 216 -2.07 18.15 -9.41
C VAL A 216 -1.82 18.50 -7.95
N GLY A 217 -2.88 18.61 -7.17
CA GLY A 217 -2.85 19.19 -5.82
C GLY A 217 -2.27 20.61 -5.86
N LEU A 218 -1.22 20.85 -5.07
CA LEU A 218 -0.52 22.14 -5.08
C LEU A 218 0.50 22.27 -6.22
N GLY A 219 0.87 21.18 -6.89
CA GLY A 219 1.87 21.15 -7.96
C GLY A 219 1.33 21.72 -9.27
N VAL A 220 2.16 22.52 -9.95
CA VAL A 220 1.89 22.97 -11.33
C VAL A 220 2.55 21.99 -12.29
N ILE A 221 1.75 21.40 -13.18
CA ILE A 221 2.25 20.46 -14.19
C ILE A 221 2.69 21.21 -15.44
N VAL A 222 1.80 22.05 -15.99
CA VAL A 222 2.06 22.83 -17.20
C VAL A 222 1.13 24.03 -17.30
N SER A 223 1.63 25.12 -17.88
CA SER A 223 0.85 26.33 -18.17
C SER A 223 0.38 26.36 -19.61
N GLY A 224 -0.82 26.90 -19.81
CA GLY A 224 -1.46 27.18 -21.08
C GLY A 224 -0.62 28.04 -22.01
N LYS A 225 0.22 28.90 -21.42
CA LYS A 225 1.13 29.80 -22.15
C LYS A 225 2.31 29.07 -22.78
N ASP A 226 2.61 27.86 -22.30
CA ASP A 226 3.75 27.07 -22.76
C ASP A 226 3.36 26.05 -23.84
N LEU A 227 2.06 25.97 -24.22
CA LEU A 227 1.62 25.02 -25.25
C LEU A 227 2.17 25.39 -26.62
N ILE A 228 2.60 24.34 -27.32
CA ILE A 228 3.03 24.40 -28.70
C ILE A 228 1.83 24.12 -29.61
N PRO A 229 1.69 24.80 -30.77
CA PRO A 229 0.63 24.51 -31.74
C PRO A 229 0.59 23.02 -32.13
N GLY A 230 -0.61 22.44 -32.16
CA GLY A 230 -0.83 21.03 -32.47
C GLY A 230 -0.83 20.08 -31.26
N MET A 231 -0.60 20.60 -30.05
CA MET A 231 -0.77 19.83 -28.81
C MET A 231 -2.26 19.65 -28.45
N PRO A 232 -2.64 18.50 -27.85
CA PRO A 232 -3.94 18.33 -27.21
C PRO A 232 -4.18 19.35 -26.10
N SER A 233 -5.45 19.65 -25.81
CA SER A 233 -5.80 20.62 -24.77
C SER A 233 -5.41 20.15 -23.36
N LEU A 234 -5.32 21.09 -22.41
CA LEU A 234 -5.07 20.75 -21.01
C LEU A 234 -6.22 19.94 -20.40
N GLU A 235 -7.44 20.12 -20.89
CA GLU A 235 -8.59 19.30 -20.50
C GLU A 235 -8.43 17.85 -20.96
N GLU A 236 -7.99 17.62 -22.20
CA GLU A 236 -7.72 16.26 -22.69
C GLU A 236 -6.58 15.61 -21.89
N PHE A 237 -5.52 16.36 -21.60
CA PHE A 237 -4.41 15.86 -20.78
C PHE A 237 -4.89 15.47 -19.38
N ARG A 238 -5.72 16.31 -18.74
CA ARG A 238 -6.35 16.01 -17.45
C ARG A 238 -7.14 14.69 -17.49
N GLU A 239 -8.02 14.51 -18.48
CA GLU A 239 -8.83 13.29 -18.58
C GLU A 239 -7.95 12.04 -18.75
N ASN A 240 -6.87 12.13 -19.52
CA ASN A 240 -5.92 11.03 -19.69
C ASN A 240 -5.15 10.71 -18.40
N ILE A 241 -4.78 11.73 -17.60
CA ILE A 241 -4.19 11.52 -16.27
C ILE A 241 -5.18 10.81 -15.35
N LEU A 242 -6.44 11.25 -15.32
CA LEU A 242 -7.48 10.63 -14.50
C LEU A 242 -7.74 9.18 -14.92
N ALA A 243 -7.74 8.90 -16.22
CA ALA A 243 -7.86 7.53 -16.75
C ALA A 243 -6.67 6.65 -16.32
N ALA A 244 -5.44 7.17 -16.36
CA ALA A 244 -4.26 6.47 -15.88
C ALA A 244 -4.31 6.21 -14.37
N LEU A 245 -4.71 7.19 -13.57
CA LEU A 245 -4.89 7.08 -12.12
C LEU A 245 -5.93 6.01 -11.76
N ASN A 246 -7.10 6.04 -12.42
CA ASN A 246 -8.16 5.05 -12.20
C ASN A 246 -7.71 3.65 -12.59
N ARG A 247 -6.97 3.52 -13.69
CA ARG A 247 -6.37 2.23 -14.09
C ARG A 247 -5.40 1.72 -13.03
N ALA A 248 -4.51 2.58 -12.52
CA ALA A 248 -3.56 2.18 -11.49
C ALA A 248 -4.29 1.73 -10.22
N ARG A 249 -5.31 2.46 -9.76
CA ARG A 249 -6.14 2.08 -8.60
C ARG A 249 -6.87 0.75 -8.77
N SER A 250 -7.30 0.43 -9.99
CA SER A 250 -7.96 -0.85 -10.27
C SER A 250 -7.08 -2.08 -10.03
N ILE A 251 -5.75 -1.90 -9.99
CA ILE A 251 -4.78 -2.97 -9.69
C ILE A 251 -4.85 -3.40 -8.22
N HIS A 252 -5.35 -2.52 -7.35
CA HIS A 252 -5.48 -2.74 -5.91
C HIS A 252 -6.80 -2.14 -5.37
N PRO A 253 -7.96 -2.78 -5.62
CA PRO A 253 -9.28 -2.17 -5.44
C PRO A 253 -9.76 -2.04 -3.99
N VAL A 254 -9.18 -2.81 -3.06
CA VAL A 254 -9.57 -2.78 -1.63
C VAL A 254 -8.82 -1.70 -0.83
N ALA A 255 -7.82 -1.06 -1.43
CA ALA A 255 -7.06 -0.01 -0.78
C ALA A 255 -7.92 1.26 -0.63
N ASP A 256 -7.80 1.91 0.52
CA ASP A 256 -8.41 3.22 0.73
C ASP A 256 -7.43 4.32 0.35
N TYR A 257 -7.62 4.87 -0.85
CA TYR A 257 -6.79 5.93 -1.42
C TYR A 257 -7.15 7.33 -0.93
N HIS A 258 -8.23 7.50 -0.17
CA HIS A 258 -8.80 8.81 0.14
C HIS A 258 -8.59 9.26 1.60
N ARG A 259 -7.72 8.57 2.35
CA ARG A 259 -7.50 8.82 3.78
C ARG A 259 -6.17 9.47 4.09
#